data_AF-A0A7R9NWR7-F1
#
_entry.id   AF-A0A7R9NWR7-F1
#
_cell.length_a   1.000
_cell.length_b   1.000
_cell.length_c   1.000
_cell.angle_alpha   90.00
_cell.angle_beta   90.00
_cell.angle_gamma   90.00
#
_symmetry.space_group_name_H-M   'P 1'
#
loop_
_entity.id
_entity.type
_entity.pdbx_description
1 polymer ?
#
loop_
_entity_poly.entity_id
_entity_poly.type
_entity_poly.pdbx_seq_one_letter_code
_entity_poly.pdbx_strand_id
1 'polypeptide(L)'
;MLFPIFVSACMSCAAYIVTGKIIPRLKYMFIKANLFGMDMSKTSKDKVPEAQGVVSGCVFLVTLFLFIPVPFSQHIIKNVDFPHDEFVEMMAALLSICCMLLLGFADDVLDLRWRHKLLIPTIASLPLLMVYYVNFNSTSVIIPKPFRSWVGFSHYSPLYPPSTSSRGALLPALPSFDLVTRSTTPRFTLLRPRHAEHYSPLYPPAHTAYG
;
A
#
# COMPACT_ATOMS: atom_id res chain seq x y z
N MET A 1 14.12 3.47 -16.59
CA MET A 1 13.86 4.40 -15.48
C MET A 1 13.34 5.76 -15.93
N LEU A 2 13.94 6.44 -16.92
CA LEU A 2 13.47 7.79 -17.34
C LEU A 2 12.13 7.82 -18.10
N PHE A 3 11.84 6.80 -18.91
CA PHE A 3 10.61 6.73 -19.71
C PHE A 3 9.30 6.90 -18.89
N PRO A 4 9.03 6.11 -17.83
CA PRO A 4 7.81 6.27 -17.03
C PRO A 4 7.76 7.64 -16.33
N ILE A 5 8.90 8.19 -15.91
CA ILE A 5 8.96 9.51 -15.27
C ILE A 5 8.59 10.62 -16.26
N PHE A 6 9.09 10.53 -17.49
CA PHE A 6 8.76 11.49 -18.55
C PHE A 6 7.26 11.43 -18.91
N VAL A 7 6.71 10.23 -19.06
CA VAL A 7 5.27 10.05 -19.32
C VAL A 7 4.43 10.59 -18.16
N SER A 8 4.85 10.35 -16.92
CA SER A 8 4.19 10.90 -15.73
C SER A 8 4.17 12.43 -15.76
N ALA A 9 5.31 13.07 -16.05
CA ALA A 9 5.40 14.53 -16.15
C ALA A 9 4.47 15.11 -17.23
N CYS A 10 4.46 14.52 -18.43
CA CYS A 10 3.56 14.92 -19.52
C CYS A 10 2.08 14.77 -19.12
N MET A 11 1.72 13.65 -18.50
CA MET A 11 0.36 13.39 -18.02
C MET A 11 -0.05 14.37 -16.91
N SER A 12 0.86 14.74 -15.99
CA SER A 12 0.60 15.75 -14.97
C SER A 12 0.36 17.14 -15.57
N CYS A 13 1.13 17.54 -16.58
CA CYS A 13 0.87 18.80 -17.31
C CYS A 13 -0.50 18.78 -17.99
N ALA A 14 -0.88 17.67 -18.64
CA ALA A 14 -2.20 17.51 -19.23
C ALA A 14 -3.31 17.57 -18.17
N ALA A 15 -3.14 16.87 -17.05
CA ALA A 15 -4.08 16.89 -15.93
C ALA A 15 -4.29 18.29 -15.36
N TYR A 16 -3.23 19.09 -15.24
CA TYR A 16 -3.33 20.50 -14.81
C TYR A 16 -4.21 21.33 -15.75
N ILE A 17 -3.99 21.23 -17.07
CA ILE A 17 -4.78 21.95 -18.08
C ILE A 17 -6.25 21.50 -18.04
N VAL A 18 -6.49 20.20 -17.90
CA VAL A 18 -7.83 19.62 -17.81
C VAL A 18 -8.55 20.12 -16.56
N THR A 19 -7.93 20.02 -15.37
CA THR A 19 -8.50 20.51 -14.11
C THR A 19 -8.83 22.00 -14.18
N GLY A 20 -7.92 22.82 -14.73
CA GLY A 20 -8.14 24.26 -14.91
C GLY A 20 -9.34 24.61 -15.80
N LYS A 21 -9.66 23.77 -16.80
CA LYS A 21 -10.85 23.94 -17.66
C LYS A 21 -12.13 23.37 -17.06
N ILE A 22 -12.02 22.31 -16.26
CA ILE A 22 -13.18 21.62 -15.67
C ILE A 22 -13.75 22.39 -14.46
N ILE A 23 -12.90 22.90 -13.56
CA ILE A 23 -13.35 23.62 -12.35
C ILE A 23 -14.39 24.72 -12.64
N PRO A 24 -14.15 25.69 -13.56
CA PRO A 24 -15.14 26.74 -13.82
C PRO A 24 -16.42 26.21 -14.47
N ARG A 25 -16.33 25.11 -15.24
CA ARG A 25 -17.51 24.47 -15.85
C ARG A 25 -18.37 23.76 -14.82
N LEU A 26 -17.79 23.15 -13.78
CA LEU A 26 -18.57 22.45 -12.76
C LEU A 26 -19.15 23.37 -11.70
N LYS A 27 -18.65 24.62 -11.57
CA LYS A 27 -19.14 25.60 -10.59
C LYS A 27 -20.67 25.70 -10.52
N TYR A 28 -21.36 25.74 -11.67
CA TYR A 28 -22.82 25.87 -11.67
C TYR A 28 -23.54 24.65 -11.06
N MET A 29 -22.96 23.44 -11.19
CA MET A 29 -23.56 22.22 -10.65
C MET A 29 -23.42 22.15 -9.13
N PHE A 30 -22.29 22.57 -8.58
CA PHE A 30 -22.10 22.63 -7.12
C PHE A 30 -23.03 23.65 -6.46
N ILE A 31 -23.19 24.82 -7.09
CA ILE A 31 -24.14 25.84 -6.61
C ILE A 31 -25.59 25.31 -6.69
N LYS A 32 -25.95 24.59 -7.75
CA LYS A 32 -27.28 23.96 -7.89
C LYS A 32 -27.52 22.87 -6.84
N ALA A 33 -26.48 22.16 -6.43
CA ALA A 33 -26.53 21.11 -5.42
C ALA A 33 -26.54 21.64 -3.97
N ASN A 34 -26.63 22.96 -3.76
CA ASN A 34 -26.46 23.62 -2.45
C ASN A 34 -25.09 23.37 -1.77
N LEU A 35 -24.07 22.95 -2.53
CA LEU A 35 -22.70 22.82 -2.07
C LEU A 35 -21.96 24.14 -2.32
N PHE A 36 -22.29 25.16 -1.53
CA PHE A 36 -21.66 26.46 -1.61
C PHE A 36 -21.53 27.12 -0.24
N GLY A 37 -20.46 27.88 -0.08
CA GLY A 37 -20.15 28.67 1.11
C GLY A 37 -20.14 30.15 0.80
N MET A 38 -20.27 30.95 1.86
CA MET A 38 -19.99 32.38 1.81
C MET A 38 -18.62 32.63 2.41
N ASP A 39 -17.80 33.46 1.76
CA ASP A 39 -16.50 33.84 2.27
C ASP A 39 -16.67 34.74 3.51
N MET A 40 -16.44 34.17 4.69
CA MET A 40 -16.59 34.85 5.99
C MET A 40 -15.57 35.98 6.20
N SER A 41 -14.51 36.03 5.38
CA SER A 41 -13.45 37.05 5.48
C SER A 41 -13.72 38.27 4.58
N LYS A 42 -14.83 38.28 3.81
CA LYS A 42 -15.18 39.38 2.89
C LYS A 42 -16.58 39.92 3.18
N THR A 43 -16.77 41.21 2.90
CA THR A 43 -18.09 41.87 3.01
C THR A 43 -19.05 41.44 1.89
N SER A 44 -18.52 41.01 0.75
CA SER A 44 -19.29 40.48 -0.38
C SER A 44 -19.85 39.09 -0.05
N LYS A 45 -21.18 38.92 -0.18
CA LYS A 45 -21.88 37.64 0.07
C LYS A 45 -21.99 36.78 -1.20
N ASP A 46 -20.93 36.74 -2.01
CA ASP A 46 -20.92 35.95 -3.23
C ASP A 46 -20.83 34.46 -2.89
N LYS A 47 -21.66 33.64 -3.56
CA LYS A 47 -21.67 32.18 -3.38
C LYS A 47 -20.44 31.56 -4.04
N VAL A 48 -19.60 30.92 -3.24
CA VAL A 48 -18.41 30.19 -3.71
C VAL A 48 -18.71 28.70 -3.62
N PRO A 49 -18.54 27.92 -4.71
CA PRO A 49 -18.79 26.47 -4.65
C PRO A 49 -17.82 25.80 -3.67
N GLU A 50 -18.35 24.98 -2.78
CA GLU A 50 -17.58 24.17 -1.84
C GLU A 50 -17.16 22.84 -2.48
N ALA A 51 -16.33 22.06 -1.78
CA ALA A 51 -15.88 20.73 -2.18
C ALA A 51 -15.22 20.61 -3.57
N GLN A 52 -14.62 21.68 -4.12
CA GLN A 52 -13.94 21.64 -5.43
C GLN A 52 -12.73 20.70 -5.48
N GLY A 53 -12.23 20.27 -4.31
CA GLY A 53 -11.18 19.26 -4.19
C GLY A 53 -11.54 17.94 -4.88
N VAL A 54 -12.81 17.52 -4.85
CA VAL A 54 -13.27 16.27 -5.49
C VAL A 54 -13.01 16.27 -6.99
N VAL A 55 -13.13 17.44 -7.65
CA VAL A 55 -12.90 17.57 -9.09
C VAL A 55 -11.43 17.32 -9.42
N SER A 56 -10.53 17.99 -8.68
CA SER A 56 -9.08 17.83 -8.87
C SER A 56 -8.62 16.41 -8.54
N GLY A 57 -9.19 15.80 -7.50
CA GLY A 57 -8.91 14.43 -7.11
C GLY A 57 -9.41 13.41 -8.12
N CYS A 58 -10.60 13.60 -8.71
CA CYS A 58 -11.09 12.71 -9.76
C CYS A 58 -10.19 12.75 -11.00
N VAL A 59 -9.73 13.93 -11.40
CA VAL A 59 -8.76 14.06 -12.50
C VAL A 59 -7.44 13.36 -12.15
N PHE A 60 -6.98 13.48 -10.90
CA PHE A 60 -5.80 12.77 -10.41
C PHE A 60 -5.96 11.25 -10.47
N LEU A 61 -7.10 10.70 -10.01
CA LEU A 61 -7.37 9.26 -10.07
C LEU A 61 -7.43 8.75 -11.51
N VAL A 62 -8.12 9.47 -12.40
CA VAL A 62 -8.18 9.11 -13.84
C VAL A 62 -6.77 9.13 -14.44
N THR A 63 -5.96 10.14 -14.11
CA THR A 63 -4.58 10.25 -14.58
C THR A 63 -3.74 9.06 -14.10
N LEU A 64 -3.88 8.65 -12.85
CA LEU A 64 -3.16 7.49 -12.34
C LEU A 64 -3.65 6.17 -12.95
N PHE A 65 -4.97 5.98 -13.14
CA PHE A 65 -5.51 4.80 -13.82
C PHE A 65 -4.95 4.66 -15.24
N LEU A 66 -4.80 5.78 -15.96
CA LEU A 66 -4.16 5.81 -17.27
C LEU A 66 -2.64 5.58 -17.20
N PHE A 67 -2.02 5.90 -16.06
CA PHE A 67 -0.58 5.69 -15.83
C PHE A 67 -0.23 4.25 -15.45
N ILE A 68 -1.14 3.47 -14.86
CA ILE A 68 -0.96 2.06 -14.47
C ILE A 68 -0.20 1.22 -15.52
N PRO A 69 -0.58 1.17 -16.81
CA PRO A 69 0.09 0.30 -17.78
C PRO A 69 1.51 0.76 -18.16
N VAL A 70 1.88 2.01 -17.88
CA VAL A 70 3.17 2.59 -18.29
C VAL A 70 4.37 1.91 -17.63
N PRO A 71 4.45 1.75 -16.29
CA PRO A 71 5.56 1.04 -15.64
C PRO A 71 5.63 -0.45 -16.03
N PHE A 72 4.49 -1.11 -16.25
CA PHE A 72 4.44 -2.54 -16.61
C PHE A 72 4.57 -2.79 -18.12
N SER A 73 4.55 -1.74 -18.95
CA SER A 73 4.59 -1.85 -20.41
C SER A 73 5.74 -2.72 -20.92
N GLN A 74 6.93 -2.59 -20.32
CA GLN A 74 8.11 -3.35 -20.71
C GLN A 74 7.97 -4.84 -20.40
N HIS A 75 7.32 -5.20 -19.29
CA HIS A 75 7.09 -6.59 -18.89
C HIS A 75 6.07 -7.26 -19.80
N ILE A 76 4.98 -6.56 -20.14
CA ILE A 76 3.93 -7.03 -21.05
C ILE A 76 4.49 -7.24 -22.48
N ILE A 77 5.28 -6.30 -22.99
CA ILE A 77 5.82 -6.38 -24.36
C ILE A 77 6.89 -7.48 -24.49
N LYS A 78 7.70 -7.68 -23.43
CA LYS A 78 8.80 -8.65 -23.45
C LYS A 78 8.39 -10.08 -23.06
N ASN A 79 7.12 -10.33 -22.71
CA ASN A 79 6.61 -11.63 -22.25
C ASN A 79 7.48 -12.28 -21.15
N VAL A 80 8.00 -11.46 -20.23
CA VAL A 80 8.70 -11.91 -19.02
C VAL A 80 7.72 -12.02 -17.87
N ASP A 81 8.12 -12.73 -16.80
CA ASP A 81 7.33 -12.87 -15.58
C ASP A 81 6.81 -11.51 -15.08
N PHE A 82 5.51 -11.44 -14.84
CA PHE A 82 4.85 -10.19 -14.44
C PHE A 82 5.08 -9.94 -12.94
N PRO A 83 5.61 -8.77 -12.54
CA PRO A 83 5.84 -8.44 -11.14
C PRO A 83 4.50 -8.12 -10.46
N HIS A 84 3.90 -9.15 -9.84
CA HIS A 84 2.61 -9.04 -9.15
C HIS A 84 2.68 -8.16 -7.90
N ASP A 85 3.79 -8.20 -7.16
CA ASP A 85 3.94 -7.46 -5.90
C ASP A 85 3.86 -5.94 -6.12
N GLU A 86 4.63 -5.41 -7.07
CA GLU A 86 4.61 -3.99 -7.45
C GLU A 86 3.24 -3.53 -7.96
N PHE A 87 2.53 -4.40 -8.69
CA PHE A 87 1.20 -4.09 -9.20
C PHE A 87 0.16 -4.02 -8.06
N VAL A 88 0.20 -4.96 -7.12
CA VAL A 88 -0.69 -4.98 -5.95
C VAL A 88 -0.43 -3.76 -5.05
N GLU A 89 0.83 -3.38 -4.87
CA GLU A 89 1.21 -2.16 -4.13
C GLU A 89 0.62 -0.89 -4.75
N MET A 90 0.74 -0.74 -6.07
CA MET A 90 0.18 0.41 -6.78
C MET A 90 -1.35 0.45 -6.68
N MET A 91 -2.02 -0.69 -6.83
CA MET A 91 -3.48 -0.79 -6.70
C MET A 91 -3.97 -0.49 -5.28
N ALA A 92 -3.23 -0.93 -4.26
CA ALA A 92 -3.57 -0.64 -2.87
C ALA A 92 -3.40 0.83 -2.51
N ALA A 93 -2.33 1.47 -2.99
CA ALA A 93 -2.12 2.91 -2.85
C ALA A 93 -3.25 3.70 -3.52
N LEU A 94 -3.63 3.31 -4.75
CA LEU A 94 -4.75 3.91 -5.48
C LEU A 94 -6.08 3.77 -4.75
N LEU A 95 -6.37 2.57 -4.23
CA LEU A 95 -7.59 2.31 -3.48
C LEU A 95 -7.64 3.15 -2.20
N SER A 96 -6.53 3.25 -1.48
CA SER A 96 -6.46 4.07 -0.26
C SER A 96 -6.70 5.55 -0.55
N ILE A 97 -6.09 6.10 -1.61
CA ILE A 97 -6.31 7.51 -2.02
C ILE A 97 -7.76 7.71 -2.48
N CYS A 98 -8.32 6.76 -3.25
CA CYS A 98 -9.71 6.82 -3.70
C CYS A 98 -10.69 6.84 -2.50
N CYS A 99 -10.48 5.97 -1.52
CA CYS A 99 -11.28 5.96 -0.29
C CYS A 99 -11.17 7.30 0.45
N MET A 100 -9.97 7.86 0.63
CA MET A 100 -9.77 9.14 1.30
C MET A 100 -10.43 10.31 0.55
N LEU A 101 -10.42 10.29 -0.79
CA LEU A 101 -11.09 11.29 -1.62
C LEU A 101 -12.62 11.20 -1.50
N LEU A 102 -13.19 10.00 -1.63
CA LEU A 102 -14.64 9.79 -1.49
C LEU A 102 -15.12 10.14 -0.09
N LEU A 103 -14.35 9.79 0.94
CA LEU A 103 -14.66 10.12 2.33
C LEU A 103 -14.50 11.61 2.63
N GLY A 104 -13.52 12.29 2.02
CA GLY A 104 -13.39 13.75 2.10
C GLY A 104 -14.61 14.44 1.49
N PHE A 105 -15.05 13.99 0.30
CA PHE A 105 -16.27 14.51 -0.31
C PHE A 105 -17.54 14.16 0.49
N ALA A 106 -17.64 12.96 1.04
CA ALA A 106 -18.77 12.56 1.88
C ALA A 106 -18.80 13.34 3.20
N ASP A 107 -17.65 13.66 3.80
CA ASP A 107 -17.56 14.53 4.99
C ASP A 107 -18.00 15.96 4.67
N ASP A 108 -17.64 16.48 3.49
CA ASP A 108 -18.10 17.79 3.00
C ASP A 108 -19.62 17.83 2.75
N VAL A 109 -20.24 16.72 2.33
CA VAL A 109 -21.69 16.67 2.03
C VAL A 109 -22.55 16.37 3.26
N LEU A 110 -22.06 15.52 4.17
CA LEU A 110 -22.84 15.00 5.30
C LEU A 110 -22.61 15.78 6.60
N ASP A 111 -21.70 16.76 6.63
CA ASP A 111 -21.35 17.56 7.81
C ASP A 111 -21.20 16.71 9.09
N LEU A 112 -20.34 15.68 9.01
CA LEU A 112 -20.22 14.69 10.08
C LEU A 112 -19.63 15.29 11.37
N ARG A 113 -20.08 14.78 12.52
CA ARG A 113 -19.57 15.21 13.83
C ARG A 113 -18.08 14.88 13.98
N TRP A 114 -17.35 15.73 14.71
CA TRP A 114 -15.89 15.66 14.92
C TRP A 114 -15.32 14.27 15.29
N ARG A 115 -16.10 13.42 15.97
CA ARG A 115 -15.68 12.06 16.34
C ARG A 115 -15.47 11.15 15.12
N HIS A 116 -16.31 11.28 14.10
CA HIS A 116 -16.25 10.44 12.92
C HIS A 116 -15.13 10.91 11.97
N LYS A 117 -14.83 12.21 11.97
CA LYS A 117 -13.69 12.78 11.24
C LYS A 117 -12.35 12.17 11.63
N LEU A 118 -12.21 11.67 12.87
CA LEU A 118 -11.01 10.95 13.32
C LEU A 118 -11.01 9.46 12.94
N LEU A 119 -12.17 8.80 12.94
CA LEU A 119 -12.25 7.35 12.66
C LEU A 119 -12.20 7.04 11.17
N ILE A 120 -12.80 7.89 10.34
CA ILE A 120 -12.92 7.68 8.90
C ILE A 120 -11.56 7.52 8.19
N PRO A 121 -10.51 8.33 8.49
CA PRO A 121 -9.17 8.14 7.92
C PRO A 121 -8.50 6.83 8.33
N THR A 122 -8.76 6.33 9.55
CA THR A 122 -8.16 5.07 10.01
C THR A 122 -8.68 3.89 9.19
N ILE A 123 -9.98 3.87 8.89
CA ILE A 123 -10.60 2.86 8.02
C ILE A 123 -10.05 2.97 6.60
N ALA A 124 -9.88 4.20 6.08
CA ALA A 124 -9.32 4.43 4.74
C ALA A 124 -7.87 3.96 4.57
N SER A 125 -7.11 3.84 5.66
CA SER A 125 -5.72 3.35 5.66
C SER A 125 -5.59 1.82 5.69
N LEU A 126 -6.67 1.08 5.99
CA LEU A 126 -6.65 -0.39 6.09
C LEU A 126 -6.20 -1.11 4.82
N PRO A 127 -6.60 -0.71 3.59
CA PRO A 127 -6.13 -1.38 2.37
C PRO A 127 -4.62 -1.30 2.20
N LEU A 128 -4.03 -0.15 2.52
CA LEU A 128 -2.59 0.06 2.45
C LEU A 128 -1.89 -0.78 3.53
N LEU A 129 -2.43 -0.82 4.75
CA LEU A 129 -1.89 -1.64 5.83
C LEU A 129 -1.88 -3.14 5.49
N MET A 130 -2.96 -3.65 4.89
CA MET A 130 -3.06 -5.06 4.51
C MET A 130 -1.98 -5.44 3.47
N VAL A 131 -1.76 -4.58 2.48
CA VAL A 131 -0.74 -4.81 1.44
C VAL A 131 0.67 -4.66 1.98
N TYR A 132 0.91 -3.74 2.92
CA TYR A 132 2.20 -3.64 3.61
C TYR A 132 2.53 -4.92 4.39
N TYR A 133 1.53 -5.45 5.12
CA TYR A 133 1.69 -6.68 5.90
C TYR A 133 1.99 -7.89 5.01
N VAL A 134 1.31 -8.02 3.87
CA VAL A 134 1.47 -9.17 2.96
C VAL A 134 2.81 -9.12 2.20
N ASN A 135 3.25 -7.95 1.74
CA ASN A 135 4.44 -7.86 0.88
C ASN A 135 5.76 -7.70 1.64
N PHE A 136 5.82 -6.81 2.64
CA PHE A 136 7.10 -6.44 3.27
C PHE A 136 7.39 -7.18 4.57
N ASN A 137 6.35 -7.57 5.33
CA ASN A 137 6.42 -8.26 6.63
C ASN A 137 7.55 -7.76 7.57
N SER A 138 7.96 -6.50 7.43
CA SER A 138 9.07 -5.89 8.16
C SER A 138 8.56 -4.73 8.99
N THR A 139 8.75 -4.82 10.30
CA THR A 139 8.28 -3.81 11.26
C THR A 139 9.45 -3.05 11.90
N SER A 140 10.66 -3.20 11.36
CA SER A 140 11.84 -2.50 11.87
C SER A 140 11.81 -1.02 11.47
N VAL A 141 11.70 -0.13 12.46
CA VAL A 141 11.70 1.32 12.25
C VAL A 141 13.00 1.93 12.79
N ILE A 142 13.69 2.70 11.95
CA ILE A 142 14.90 3.43 12.37
C ILE A 142 14.49 4.72 13.08
N ILE A 143 14.89 4.87 14.34
CA ILE A 143 14.57 6.06 15.14
C ILE A 143 15.49 7.24 14.76
N PRO A 144 14.94 8.41 14.38
CA PRO A 144 15.72 9.61 14.08
C PRO A 144 16.54 10.07 15.29
N LYS A 145 17.78 10.54 15.04
CA LYS A 145 18.78 10.90 16.06
C LYS A 145 18.26 11.76 17.23
N PRO A 146 17.44 12.81 17.06
CA PRO A 146 16.97 13.63 18.19
C PRO A 146 16.01 12.90 19.15
N PHE A 147 15.35 11.82 18.71
CA PHE A 147 14.40 11.06 19.53
C PHE A 147 15.02 9.83 20.19
N ARG A 148 16.30 9.53 19.91
CA ARG A 148 17.00 8.38 20.51
C ARG A 148 17.20 8.52 22.02
N SER A 149 17.29 9.74 22.53
CA SER A 149 17.47 10.00 23.97
C SER A 149 16.21 9.69 24.80
N TRP A 150 15.03 9.76 24.20
CA TRP A 150 13.74 9.54 24.89
C TRP A 150 13.22 8.10 24.75
N VAL A 151 13.50 7.42 23.63
CA VAL A 151 12.88 6.13 23.30
C VAL A 151 13.77 4.92 23.65
N GLY A 152 15.05 5.15 23.98
CA GLY A 152 16.01 4.08 24.25
C GLY A 152 16.41 3.32 22.97
N PHE A 153 17.62 2.79 22.95
CA PHE A 153 18.14 2.04 21.80
C PHE A 153 17.50 0.64 21.75
N SER A 154 16.35 0.48 21.08
CA SER A 154 15.93 -0.86 20.63
C SER A 154 16.72 -1.23 19.38
N HIS A 155 17.97 -1.60 19.61
CA HIS A 155 18.85 -2.23 18.63
C HIS A 155 18.69 -3.76 18.74
N TYR A 156 17.70 -4.32 18.06
CA TYR A 156 17.63 -5.77 17.84
C TYR A 156 18.15 -6.07 16.43
N SER A 157 19.46 -6.04 16.29
CA SER A 157 20.19 -6.71 15.21
C SER A 157 21.44 -7.32 15.86
N PRO A 158 21.50 -8.65 16.03
CA PRO A 158 22.69 -9.27 16.56
C PRO A 158 23.78 -9.28 15.48
N LEU A 159 24.96 -8.78 15.85
CA LEU A 159 26.27 -9.18 15.34
C LEU A 159 26.62 -8.86 13.89
N TYR A 160 27.22 -7.68 13.67
CA TYR A 160 28.49 -7.67 12.94
C TYR A 160 29.61 -7.75 13.98
N PRO A 161 30.38 -8.85 14.06
CA PRO A 161 31.56 -8.87 14.91
C PRO A 161 32.64 -7.95 14.29
N PRO A 162 33.32 -7.13 15.09
CA PRO A 162 34.54 -6.48 14.63
C PRO A 162 35.54 -7.57 14.25
N SER A 163 36.14 -7.44 13.07
CA SER A 163 37.16 -8.35 12.57
C SER A 163 38.39 -8.29 13.47
N THR A 164 38.50 -9.22 14.41
CA THR A 164 39.77 -9.55 15.05
C THR A 164 39.89 -11.05 15.28
N SER A 165 40.91 -11.60 14.63
CA SER A 165 41.54 -12.89 14.85
C SER A 165 41.49 -13.37 16.31
N SER A 166 40.97 -14.58 16.54
CA SER A 166 41.67 -15.70 17.19
C SER A 166 40.71 -16.67 17.88
N ARG A 167 40.72 -17.93 17.39
CA ARG A 167 40.55 -19.21 18.12
C ARG A 167 39.32 -19.43 19.01
N GLY A 168 38.41 -20.24 18.48
CA GLY A 168 37.88 -21.47 19.10
C GLY A 168 37.26 -21.41 20.50
N ALA A 169 35.92 -21.46 20.56
CA ALA A 169 35.18 -22.10 21.65
C ALA A 169 33.75 -22.46 21.20
N LEU A 170 33.33 -23.67 21.56
CA LEU A 170 32.05 -24.33 21.31
C LEU A 170 30.90 -23.76 22.17
N LEU A 171 29.73 -23.54 21.54
CA LEU A 171 28.33 -23.74 22.01
C LEU A 171 27.83 -23.01 23.30
N PRO A 172 26.51 -22.92 23.59
CA PRO A 172 25.31 -23.36 22.84
C PRO A 172 24.26 -22.25 22.61
N ALA A 173 23.27 -22.59 21.78
CA ALA A 173 22.06 -21.82 21.52
C ALA A 173 21.20 -21.60 22.77
N LEU A 174 20.65 -20.38 22.93
CA LEU A 174 19.61 -20.01 23.90
C LEU A 174 18.63 -19.00 23.26
N PRO A 175 17.40 -18.89 23.78
CA PRO A 175 16.17 -19.04 23.01
C PRO A 175 15.61 -17.73 22.46
N SER A 176 14.93 -17.82 21.32
CA SER A 176 14.10 -16.76 20.76
C SER A 176 12.94 -16.46 21.71
N PHE A 177 12.86 -15.21 22.17
CA PHE A 177 11.76 -14.68 22.97
C PHE A 177 10.53 -14.47 22.08
N ASP A 178 9.57 -15.39 22.18
CA ASP A 178 8.23 -15.25 21.61
C ASP A 178 7.42 -14.20 22.39
N LEU A 179 7.14 -13.07 21.74
CA LEU A 179 6.18 -12.06 22.20
C LEU A 179 4.95 -12.08 21.28
N VAL A 180 4.21 -13.20 21.31
CA VAL A 180 2.82 -13.25 20.82
C VAL A 180 1.89 -13.26 22.02
N THR A 181 1.32 -12.09 22.27
CA THR A 181 0.15 -11.86 23.11
C THR A 181 -0.95 -12.88 22.82
N ARG A 182 -1.34 -13.55 23.89
CA ARG A 182 -2.47 -14.47 24.03
C ARG A 182 -3.78 -13.68 23.88
N SER A 183 -4.55 -13.93 22.81
CA SER A 183 -6.00 -13.69 22.79
C SER A 183 -6.73 -14.67 21.85
N THR A 184 -7.18 -15.78 22.45
CA THR A 184 -8.50 -16.40 22.25
C THR A 184 -9.21 -16.26 20.90
N THR A 185 -9.30 -17.36 20.13
CA THR A 185 -10.56 -17.93 19.57
C THR A 185 -10.29 -19.29 18.87
N PRO A 186 -11.29 -20.17 18.69
CA PRO A 186 -11.15 -21.60 18.96
C PRO A 186 -10.71 -22.46 17.77
N ARG A 187 -10.11 -23.58 18.17
CA ARG A 187 -9.71 -24.76 17.40
C ARG A 187 -10.86 -25.29 16.52
N PHE A 188 -10.76 -25.11 15.20
CA PHE A 188 -11.48 -25.91 14.21
C PHE A 188 -10.49 -26.84 13.52
N THR A 189 -10.44 -28.08 13.98
CA THR A 189 -9.70 -29.18 13.38
C THR A 189 -10.41 -29.58 12.07
N LEU A 190 -9.92 -29.14 10.92
CA LEU A 190 -10.27 -29.78 9.65
C LEU A 190 -9.28 -30.92 9.38
N LEU A 191 -9.76 -32.13 9.65
CA LEU A 191 -9.14 -33.41 9.35
C LEU A 191 -8.80 -33.48 7.85
N ARG A 192 -7.51 -33.58 7.52
CA ARG A 192 -7.06 -34.01 6.18
C ARG A 192 -7.19 -35.53 6.10
N PRO A 193 -7.96 -36.10 5.15
CA PRO A 193 -8.12 -37.55 5.08
C PRO A 193 -6.83 -38.24 4.62
N ARG A 194 -6.37 -39.22 5.42
CA ARG A 194 -5.42 -40.26 5.01
C ARG A 194 -6.16 -41.36 4.28
N HIS A 195 -5.74 -41.70 3.07
CA HIS A 195 -5.89 -43.01 2.42
C HIS A 195 -4.86 -43.02 1.26
N ALA A 196 -4.14 -44.08 0.90
CA ALA A 196 -3.94 -45.41 1.47
C ALA A 196 -2.62 -45.93 0.89
N GLU A 197 -1.95 -46.80 1.63
CA GLU A 197 -0.78 -47.56 1.21
C GLU A 197 -1.10 -48.48 0.01
N HIS A 198 -0.14 -48.65 -0.91
CA HIS A 198 0.03 -49.91 -1.63
C HIS A 198 1.54 -50.15 -1.84
N TYR A 199 2.03 -51.24 -1.25
CA TYR A 199 3.40 -51.72 -1.31
C TYR A 199 3.63 -52.61 -2.56
N SER A 200 4.77 -52.35 -3.24
CA SER A 200 5.79 -53.32 -3.76
C SER A 200 5.52 -54.19 -5.01
N PRO A 201 6.55 -54.79 -5.67
CA PRO A 201 8.02 -54.51 -5.70
C PRO A 201 8.66 -54.66 -7.13
N LEU A 202 10.00 -54.69 -7.16
CA LEU A 202 10.94 -55.26 -8.17
C LEU A 202 11.64 -54.35 -9.20
N TYR A 203 12.95 -54.20 -8.99
CA TYR A 203 13.99 -53.90 -9.99
C TYR A 203 13.95 -54.86 -11.20
N PRO A 204 14.45 -54.41 -12.36
CA PRO A 204 15.56 -55.15 -13.00
C PRO A 204 16.74 -54.24 -13.43
N PRO A 205 17.88 -54.84 -13.83
CA PRO A 205 19.21 -54.22 -13.73
C PRO A 205 19.67 -53.46 -14.98
N ALA A 206 20.79 -52.77 -14.80
CA ALA A 206 21.58 -52.10 -15.81
C ALA A 206 21.97 -52.99 -17.00
N HIS A 207 21.94 -52.43 -18.22
CA HIS A 207 22.66 -52.96 -19.37
C HIS A 207 23.54 -51.87 -19.99
N THR A 208 24.82 -52.24 -20.10
CA THR A 208 25.89 -51.56 -20.84
C THR A 208 26.41 -52.57 -21.87
N ALA A 209 26.46 -52.20 -23.16
CA ALA A 209 27.20 -52.80 -24.30
C ALA A 209 26.64 -52.10 -25.56
N TYR A 210 27.35 -51.42 -26.48
CA TYR A 210 28.62 -51.68 -27.19
C TYR A 210 28.76 -53.11 -27.72
N GLY A 211 28.53 -53.26 -29.03
CA GLY A 211 28.66 -54.49 -29.80
C GLY A 211 27.59 -54.63 -30.86
#